data_AF-A0A6I4V2F2-F1
#
_entry.id   AF-A0A6I4V2F2-F1
#
_cell.length_a   1.000
_cell.length_b   1.000
_cell.length_c   1.000
_cell.angle_alpha   90.00
_cell.angle_beta   90.00
_cell.angle_gamma   90.00
#
_symmetry.space_group_name_H-M   'P 1'
#
loop_
_entity.id
_entity.type
_entity.pdbx_description
1 polymer ?
#
loop_
_entity_poly.entity_id
_entity_poly.type
_entity_poly.pdbx_seq_one_letter_code
_entity_poly.pdbx_strand_id
1 'polypeptide(L)'
;MKLTSIDGGNAQQLNTKAADQLVAECLASAAQGDGTAYFDLGVAFSTGSHGAPCDLVEAHKWFNLAAVEGHEEAAWCRADVSDEMTAREIAEAQRRAREWLRASDRKVA
;
A
#
# COMPACT_ATOMS: atom_id res chain seq x y z
N MET A 1 7.31 46.34 5.43
CA MET A 1 7.13 45.18 4.52
C MET A 1 7.72 43.95 5.21
N LYS A 2 6.90 42.99 5.66
CA LYS A 2 7.37 41.69 6.16
C LYS A 2 7.00 40.64 5.12
N LEU A 3 8.02 40.04 4.49
CA LEU A 3 7.85 38.78 3.78
C LEU A 3 7.71 37.68 4.83
N THR A 4 6.53 37.08 4.94
CA THR A 4 6.35 35.82 5.66
C THR A 4 6.50 34.69 4.67
N SER A 5 7.47 33.82 4.95
CA SER A 5 7.81 32.62 4.21
C SER A 5 6.58 31.83 3.78
N ILE A 6 6.60 31.42 2.53
CA ILE A 6 5.65 30.46 1.97
C ILE A 6 6.19 29.09 2.38
N ASP A 7 5.59 28.49 3.41
CA ASP A 7 5.90 27.13 3.85
C ASP A 7 5.48 26.13 2.77
N GLY A 8 6.42 25.82 1.87
CA GLY A 8 6.29 24.78 0.83
C GLY A 8 6.41 23.35 1.38
N GLY A 9 6.08 23.09 2.64
CA GLY A 9 6.30 21.80 3.30
C GLY A 9 5.08 20.87 3.41
N ASN A 10 3.88 21.34 3.07
CA ASN A 10 2.65 20.67 3.54
C ASN A 10 2.13 19.53 2.63
N ALA A 11 2.52 19.48 1.36
CA ALA A 11 1.95 18.51 0.41
C ALA A 11 2.43 17.06 0.64
N GLN A 12 3.71 16.86 1.00
CA GLN A 12 4.26 15.50 1.18
C GLN A 12 3.85 14.84 2.50
N GLN A 13 3.57 15.63 3.54
CA GLN A 13 3.24 15.13 4.88
C GLN A 13 1.75 14.83 5.07
N LEU A 14 0.88 15.46 4.27
CA LEU A 14 -0.55 15.19 4.25
C LEU A 14 -0.87 13.89 3.50
N ASN A 15 -0.18 13.63 2.38
CA ASN A 15 -0.37 12.40 1.59
C ASN A 15 0.10 11.14 2.32
N THR A 16 1.16 11.21 3.14
CA THR A 16 1.60 10.06 3.95
C THR A 16 0.64 9.77 5.10
N LYS A 17 0.13 10.78 5.81
CA LYS A 17 -0.85 10.57 6.88
C LYS A 17 -2.16 9.95 6.38
N ALA A 18 -2.64 10.36 5.21
CA ALA A 18 -3.85 9.80 4.62
C ALA A 18 -3.63 8.34 4.19
N ALA A 19 -2.48 8.02 3.59
CA ALA A 19 -2.09 6.66 3.27
C ALA A 19 -1.94 5.78 4.53
N ASP A 20 -1.33 6.31 5.61
CA ASP A 20 -1.20 5.61 6.89
C ASP A 20 -2.56 5.31 7.52
N GLN A 21 -3.50 6.26 7.43
CA GLN A 21 -4.86 6.08 7.94
C GLN A 21 -5.63 5.05 7.11
N LEU A 22 -5.52 5.10 5.78
CA LEU A 22 -6.13 4.13 4.87
C LEU A 22 -5.63 2.71 5.16
N VAL A 23 -4.32 2.56 5.34
CA VAL A 23 -3.71 1.29 5.73
C VAL A 23 -4.26 0.84 7.09
N ALA A 24 -4.31 1.70 8.10
CA ALA A 24 -4.85 1.34 9.41
C ALA A 24 -6.31 0.86 9.35
N GLU A 25 -7.16 1.52 8.57
CA GLU A 25 -8.56 1.16 8.41
C GLU A 25 -8.75 -0.15 7.63
N CYS A 26 -8.01 -0.33 6.53
CA CYS A 26 -8.02 -1.59 5.79
C CYS A 26 -7.52 -2.76 6.61
N LEU A 27 -6.53 -2.55 7.49
CA LEU A 27 -6.05 -3.58 8.40
C LEU A 27 -7.06 -3.95 9.48
N ALA A 28 -7.87 -3.00 9.95
CA ALA A 28 -9.00 -3.30 10.82
C ALA A 28 -10.03 -4.16 10.09
N SER A 29 -10.28 -3.89 8.80
CA SER A 29 -11.19 -4.66 7.95
C SER A 29 -10.66 -6.05 7.56
N ALA A 30 -9.33 -6.19 7.39
CA ALA A 30 -8.66 -7.46 7.09
C ALA A 30 -8.85 -8.52 8.19
N ALA A 31 -9.27 -8.12 9.39
CA ALA A 31 -9.64 -9.03 10.47
C ALA A 31 -10.85 -9.93 10.13
N GLN A 32 -11.60 -9.62 9.08
CA GLN A 32 -12.68 -10.47 8.57
C GLN A 32 -12.20 -11.65 7.71
N GLY A 33 -10.88 -11.79 7.51
CA GLY A 33 -10.25 -13.01 7.02
C GLY A 33 -10.32 -13.22 5.51
N ASP A 34 -10.46 -12.14 4.74
CA ASP A 34 -10.45 -12.18 3.28
C ASP A 34 -9.45 -11.16 2.73
N GLY A 35 -8.65 -11.60 1.75
CA GLY A 35 -7.62 -10.80 1.07
C GLY A 35 -8.18 -9.55 0.37
N THR A 36 -9.50 -9.42 0.27
CA THR A 36 -10.23 -8.25 -0.24
C THR A 36 -9.73 -6.92 0.33
N ALA A 37 -9.50 -6.80 1.64
CA ALA A 37 -9.02 -5.55 2.23
C ALA A 37 -7.59 -5.16 1.76
N TYR A 38 -6.74 -6.16 1.53
CA TYR A 38 -5.43 -5.93 0.93
C TYR A 38 -5.55 -5.62 -0.58
N PHE A 39 -6.53 -6.20 -1.27
CA PHE A 39 -6.78 -5.88 -2.67
C PHE A 39 -7.21 -4.42 -2.85
N ASP A 40 -8.15 -3.94 -2.03
CA ASP A 40 -8.62 -2.55 -2.06
C ASP A 40 -7.48 -1.55 -1.79
N LEU A 41 -6.57 -1.88 -0.86
CA LEU A 41 -5.34 -1.10 -0.67
C LEU A 41 -4.48 -1.07 -1.92
N GLY A 42 -4.28 -2.21 -2.57
CA GLY A 42 -3.55 -2.30 -3.82
C GLY A 42 -4.12 -1.37 -4.89
N VAL A 43 -5.45 -1.39 -5.05
CA VAL A 43 -6.17 -0.50 -5.98
C VAL A 43 -6.01 0.97 -5.59
N ALA A 44 -6.12 1.31 -4.30
CA ALA A 44 -6.00 2.68 -3.84
C ALA A 44 -4.61 3.27 -4.13
N PHE A 45 -3.54 2.51 -3.87
CA PHE A 45 -2.17 2.93 -4.20
C PHE A 45 -1.87 2.89 -5.69
N SER A 46 -2.49 1.99 -6.47
CA SER A 46 -2.32 1.95 -7.92
C SER A 46 -2.99 3.13 -8.62
N THR A 47 -4.12 3.60 -8.08
CA THR A 47 -4.91 4.69 -8.67
C THR A 47 -4.65 6.06 -8.04
N GLY A 48 -3.99 6.10 -6.88
CA GLY A 48 -3.86 7.31 -6.07
C GLY A 48 -5.19 7.81 -5.52
N SER A 49 -6.08 6.90 -5.11
CA SER A 49 -7.41 7.24 -4.58
C SER A 49 -7.46 7.22 -3.05
N HIS A 50 -8.56 7.71 -2.47
CA HIS A 50 -8.75 7.74 -1.01
C HIS A 50 -7.67 8.52 -0.22
N GLY A 51 -6.98 9.45 -0.88
CA GLY A 51 -5.88 10.21 -0.30
C GLY A 51 -4.53 9.50 -0.29
N ALA A 52 -4.46 8.26 -0.79
CA ALA A 52 -3.20 7.59 -1.04
C ALA A 52 -2.48 8.21 -2.25
N PRO A 53 -1.14 8.36 -2.21
CA PRO A 53 -0.38 8.69 -3.40
C PRO A 53 -0.40 7.51 -4.39
N CYS A 54 -0.27 7.81 -5.68
CA CYS A 54 0.00 6.77 -6.66
C CYS A 54 1.42 6.21 -6.42
N ASP A 55 1.50 4.97 -5.93
CA ASP A 55 2.74 4.28 -5.58
C ASP A 55 2.63 2.79 -5.93
N LEU A 56 3.25 2.41 -7.04
CA LEU A 56 3.22 1.03 -7.54
C LEU A 56 3.95 0.05 -6.62
N VAL A 57 4.92 0.51 -5.81
CA VAL A 57 5.64 -0.32 -4.84
C VAL A 57 4.70 -0.75 -3.71
N GLU A 58 3.91 0.18 -3.18
CA GLU A 58 2.87 -0.15 -2.20
C GLU A 58 1.72 -0.93 -2.84
N ALA A 59 1.27 -0.57 -4.05
CA ALA A 59 0.23 -1.31 -4.76
C ALA A 59 0.62 -2.80 -4.94
N HIS A 60 1.80 -3.06 -5.48
CA HIS A 60 2.32 -4.41 -5.67
C HIS A 60 2.41 -5.17 -4.35
N LYS A 61 2.90 -4.53 -3.28
CA LYS A 61 2.98 -5.14 -1.94
C LYS A 61 1.60 -5.61 -1.47
N TRP A 62 0.59 -4.74 -1.56
CA TRP A 62 -0.76 -5.07 -1.08
C TRP A 62 -1.44 -6.12 -1.95
N PHE A 63 -1.31 -6.07 -3.27
CA PHE A 63 -1.78 -7.15 -4.15
C PHE A 63 -1.07 -8.48 -3.88
N ASN A 64 0.23 -8.45 -3.56
CA ASN A 64 0.96 -9.65 -3.18
C ASN A 64 0.43 -10.27 -1.87
N LEU A 65 0.06 -9.44 -0.89
CA LEU A 65 -0.54 -9.92 0.36
C LEU A 65 -1.95 -10.48 0.13
N ALA A 66 -2.78 -9.77 -0.64
CA ALA A 66 -4.11 -10.23 -1.02
C ALA A 66 -4.07 -11.60 -1.73
N ALA A 67 -3.13 -11.79 -2.65
CA ALA A 67 -2.94 -13.07 -3.34
C ALA A 67 -2.50 -14.21 -2.40
N VAL A 68 -1.68 -13.90 -1.38
CA VAL A 68 -1.27 -14.88 -0.35
C VAL A 68 -2.46 -15.30 0.51
N GLU A 69 -3.38 -14.38 0.80
CA GLU A 69 -4.63 -14.66 1.53
C GLU A 69 -5.71 -15.32 0.65
N GLY A 70 -5.43 -15.59 -0.64
CA GLY A 70 -6.33 -16.33 -1.53
C GLY A 70 -7.17 -15.47 -2.49
N HIS A 71 -6.96 -14.16 -2.56
CA HIS A 71 -7.66 -13.30 -3.51
C HIS A 71 -7.10 -13.48 -4.93
N GLU A 72 -7.80 -14.26 -5.77
CA GLU A 72 -7.31 -14.70 -7.09
C GLU A 72 -7.02 -13.52 -8.04
N GLU A 73 -7.88 -12.49 -8.04
CA GLU A 73 -7.71 -11.31 -8.90
C GLU A 73 -6.47 -10.49 -8.52
N ALA A 74 -6.01 -10.58 -7.27
CA ALA A 74 -4.85 -9.82 -6.82
C ALA A 74 -3.56 -10.28 -7.50
N ALA A 75 -3.46 -11.56 -7.89
CA ALA A 75 -2.30 -12.06 -8.63
C ALA A 75 -2.17 -11.41 -10.01
N TRP A 76 -3.30 -11.15 -10.68
CA TRP A 76 -3.36 -10.46 -11.97
C TRP A 76 -2.99 -8.99 -11.81
N CYS A 77 -3.61 -8.27 -10.87
CA CYS A 77 -3.29 -6.87 -10.62
C CYS A 77 -1.83 -6.68 -10.20
N ARG A 78 -1.26 -7.60 -9.41
CA ARG A 78 0.17 -7.59 -9.07
C ARG A 78 1.05 -7.71 -10.31
N ALA A 79 0.70 -8.60 -11.24
CA ALA A 79 1.46 -8.77 -12.49
C ALA A 79 1.36 -7.52 -13.36
N ASP A 80 0.16 -6.97 -13.51
CA ASP A 80 -0.09 -5.74 -14.28
C ASP A 80 0.75 -4.56 -13.77
N VAL A 81 0.70 -4.26 -12.46
CA VAL A 81 1.56 -3.19 -11.91
C VAL A 81 3.06 -3.52 -11.99
N SER A 82 3.44 -4.80 -12.01
CA SER A 82 4.86 -5.19 -12.15
C SER A 82 5.44 -4.83 -13.51
N ASP A 83 4.62 -4.80 -14.56
CA ASP A 83 5.07 -4.48 -15.92
C ASP A 83 5.52 -3.02 -16.05
N GLU A 84 5.03 -2.13 -15.17
CA GLU A 84 5.43 -0.72 -15.09
C GLU A 84 6.59 -0.47 -14.10
N MET A 85 7.01 -1.48 -13.35
CA MET A 85 8.01 -1.35 -12.28
C MET A 85 9.39 -1.83 -12.72
N THR A 86 10.43 -1.22 -12.13
CA THR A 86 11.79 -1.75 -12.23
C THR A 86 11.98 -2.97 -11.34
N ALA A 87 12.96 -3.83 -11.67
CA ALA A 87 13.34 -4.95 -10.82
C ALA A 87 13.70 -4.51 -9.38
N ARG A 88 14.24 -3.30 -9.20
CA ARG A 88 14.57 -2.76 -7.88
C ARG A 88 13.31 -2.47 -7.07
N GLU A 89 12.31 -1.86 -7.69
CA GLU A 89 11.01 -1.54 -7.08
C GLU A 89 10.23 -2.82 -6.76
N ILE A 90 10.22 -3.81 -7.66
CA ILE A 90 9.61 -5.12 -7.41
C ILE A 90 10.27 -5.79 -6.20
N ALA A 91 11.61 -5.80 -6.16
CA ALA A 91 12.34 -6.38 -5.03
C ALA A 91 12.04 -5.64 -3.71
N GLU A 92 11.82 -4.33 -3.76
CA GLU A 92 11.41 -3.53 -2.61
C GLU A 92 9.99 -3.86 -2.14
N ALA A 93 9.02 -3.90 -3.06
CA ALA A 93 7.63 -4.27 -2.76
C ALA A 93 7.56 -5.66 -2.11
N GLN A 94 8.27 -6.63 -2.66
CA GLN A 94 8.34 -7.99 -2.11
C GLN A 94 9.01 -8.04 -0.74
N ARG A 95 10.07 -7.24 -0.49
CA ARG A 95 10.68 -7.14 0.84
C ARG A 95 9.68 -6.59 1.86
N ARG A 96 9.01 -5.48 1.54
CA ARG A 96 8.00 -4.86 2.41
C ARG A 96 6.84 -5.81 2.71
N ALA A 97 6.37 -6.59 1.72
CA ALA A 97 5.33 -7.60 1.93
C ALA A 97 5.79 -8.73 2.87
N ARG A 98 7.03 -9.21 2.72
CA ARG A 98 7.59 -10.24 3.63
C ARG A 98 7.76 -9.72 5.05
N GLU A 99 8.21 -8.48 5.20
CA GLU A 99 8.31 -7.81 6.50
C GLU A 99 6.95 -7.66 7.15
N TRP A 100 5.92 -7.30 6.35
CA TRP A 100 4.54 -7.23 6.79
C TRP A 100 4.05 -8.57 7.36
N LEU A 101 4.17 -9.66 6.60
CA LEU A 101 3.77 -11.00 7.06
C LEU A 101 4.48 -11.37 8.37
N ARG A 102 5.80 -11.18 8.45
CA ARG A 102 6.59 -11.45 9.66
C ARG A 102 6.19 -10.62 10.88
N ALA A 103 5.64 -9.42 10.67
CA ALA A 103 5.16 -8.56 11.74
C ALA A 103 3.73 -8.94 12.16
N SER A 104 2.89 -9.32 11.21
CA SER A 104 1.50 -9.74 11.42
C SER A 104 1.41 -11.13 12.06
N ASP A 105 2.23 -12.10 11.63
CA ASP A 105 2.37 -13.43 12.26
C ASP A 105 2.75 -13.35 13.74
N ARG A 106 3.51 -12.33 14.14
CA ARG A 106 3.90 -12.12 15.55
C ARG A 106 2.78 -11.56 16.43
N LYS A 107 1.71 -11.02 15.84
CA LYS A 107 0.56 -10.49 16.59
C LYS A 107 -0.54 -11.52 16.81
N VAL A 108 -0.48 -12.67 16.15
CA VAL A 108 -1.44 -13.78 16.26
C VAL A 108 -0.95 -14.94 17.14
N ALA A 109 0.16 -14.77 17.87
CA ALA A 109 0.76 -15.77 18.76
C ALA A 109 0.56 -15.44 20.25
#